data_AF-A0A7Z9PTD6-F1
#
_entry.id   AF-A0A7Z9PTD6-F1
#
_cell.length_a   1.000
_cell.length_b   1.000
_cell.length_c   1.000
_cell.angle_alpha   90.00
_cell.angle_beta   90.00
_cell.angle_gamma   90.00
#
_symmetry.space_group_name_H-M   'P 1'
#
loop_
_entity.id
_entity.type
_entity.pdbx_description
1 polymer ?
#
loop_
_entity_poly.entity_id
_entity_poly.type
_entity_poly.pdbx_seq_one_letter_code
_entity_poly.pdbx_strand_id
1 'polypeptide(L)'
;MDITTLDPMKHGLLFERFLNPERTELPDVDTDFCVERREEVINYCRRKYGHDKVAQIMTFGRLKARAALRDVGRVMDIPLAKVDKIAKTVPEGPKVSLKDALEAPDFKKLVEEDSETREMVELALKVEGMARNAGVHAAGVVMSSQPIYELVPLSLMSGEAVAQFDMNDCADVGLVKMDFLGLRNLTVIENALQMIEKTRGFRPELEPEGFTDEKTYQLLCDADTNGVFQLESDGMKRYLKQLQPDKFSDIVAFLALYRPGPLQGGVVDEYIRRRHGKGGPVVYPHEKLQGILEETYGFFLYQEQVMLTANILAGYTMAMADGLRKAMGKKKMDVMAKHRQIFTDGAVERG
;
A
#
# COMPACT_ATOMS: atom_id res chain seq x y z
N MET A 1 -19.97 1.66 15.73
CA MET A 1 -19.25 0.37 15.56
C MET A 1 -17.76 0.56 15.78
N ASP A 2 -17.23 1.79 15.75
CA ASP A 2 -15.91 2.21 16.22
C ASP A 2 -14.73 1.40 15.64
N ILE A 3 -14.95 0.85 14.44
CA ILE A 3 -13.92 0.19 13.63
C ILE A 3 -12.97 1.23 13.05
N THR A 4 -13.51 2.39 12.63
CA THR A 4 -12.75 3.56 12.18
C THR A 4 -13.07 4.73 13.10
N THR A 5 -12.09 5.59 13.34
CA THR A 5 -12.25 6.79 14.19
C THR A 5 -12.45 8.07 13.38
N LEU A 6 -12.15 8.06 12.08
CA LEU A 6 -12.29 9.22 11.20
C LEU A 6 -13.72 9.32 10.66
N ASP A 7 -14.26 10.54 10.58
CA ASP A 7 -15.55 10.81 9.93
C ASP A 7 -15.42 10.72 8.39
N PRO A 8 -16.02 9.71 7.74
CA PRO A 8 -15.89 9.53 6.29
C PRO A 8 -16.58 10.65 5.50
N MET A 9 -17.63 11.27 6.03
CA MET A 9 -18.39 12.30 5.32
C MET A 9 -17.60 13.61 5.24
N LYS A 10 -16.94 14.02 6.34
CA LYS A 10 -16.09 15.21 6.37
C LYS A 10 -14.92 15.12 5.39
N HIS A 11 -14.42 13.92 5.12
CA HIS A 11 -13.25 13.68 4.29
C HIS A 11 -13.58 13.10 2.90
N GLY A 12 -14.86 13.08 2.51
CA GLY A 12 -15.29 12.60 1.18
C GLY A 12 -14.95 11.14 0.89
N LEU A 13 -14.87 10.29 1.92
CA LEU A 13 -14.58 8.87 1.79
C LEU A 13 -15.83 8.12 1.36
N LEU A 14 -15.74 7.37 0.26
CA LEU A 14 -16.88 6.68 -0.35
C LEU A 14 -17.04 5.26 0.19
N PHE A 15 -18.24 4.92 0.66
CA PHE A 15 -18.54 3.58 1.18
C PHE A 15 -18.45 2.50 0.09
N GLU A 16 -18.90 2.79 -1.12
CA GLU A 16 -18.89 1.84 -2.24
C GLU A 16 -17.48 1.46 -2.70
N ARG A 17 -16.48 2.26 -2.34
CA ARG A 17 -15.07 1.91 -2.52
C ARG A 17 -14.63 0.80 -1.56
N PHE A 18 -15.17 0.80 -0.35
CA PHE A 18 -14.94 -0.24 0.65
C PHE A 18 -15.78 -1.48 0.35
N LEU A 19 -17.10 -1.34 0.27
CA LEU A 19 -18.04 -2.43 0.00
C LEU A 19 -18.94 -2.07 -1.19
N ASN A 20 -18.72 -2.76 -2.30
CA ASN A 20 -19.48 -2.55 -3.53
C ASN A 20 -20.51 -3.67 -3.69
N PRO A 21 -21.82 -3.36 -3.85
CA PRO A 21 -22.86 -4.37 -4.01
C PRO A 21 -22.71 -5.22 -5.29
N GLU A 22 -21.98 -4.73 -6.30
CA GLU A 22 -21.70 -5.47 -7.54
C GLU A 22 -20.46 -6.39 -7.42
N ARG A 23 -19.78 -6.41 -6.26
CA ARG A 23 -18.61 -7.28 -6.01
C ARG A 23 -19.00 -8.52 -5.23
N THR A 24 -18.41 -9.65 -5.61
CA THR A 24 -18.47 -10.92 -4.88
C THR A 24 -17.32 -11.09 -3.87
N GLU A 25 -16.34 -10.19 -3.90
CA GLU A 25 -15.20 -10.18 -2.97
C GLU A 25 -15.66 -9.75 -1.58
N LEU A 26 -15.26 -10.49 -0.54
CA LEU A 26 -15.51 -10.11 0.84
C LEU A 26 -14.80 -8.77 1.17
N PRO A 27 -15.40 -7.91 2.01
CA PRO A 27 -14.71 -6.73 2.51
C PRO A 27 -13.54 -7.15 3.39
N ASP A 28 -12.42 -6.45 3.22
CA ASP A 28 -11.19 -6.68 3.95
C ASP A 28 -10.94 -5.51 4.90
N VAL A 29 -10.84 -5.79 6.20
CA VAL A 29 -10.65 -4.78 7.24
C VAL A 29 -9.32 -5.05 7.93
N ASP A 30 -8.29 -4.39 7.43
CA ASP A 30 -6.96 -4.42 8.03
C ASP A 30 -6.97 -3.53 9.29
N THR A 31 -6.47 -4.06 10.41
CA THR A 31 -6.42 -3.32 11.68
C THR A 31 -4.99 -3.25 12.21
N ASP A 32 -4.53 -2.03 12.50
CA ASP A 32 -3.23 -1.78 13.09
C ASP A 32 -3.28 -1.89 14.62
N PHE A 33 -2.32 -2.62 15.18
CA PHE A 33 -2.12 -2.78 16.62
C PHE A 33 -0.70 -2.40 17.03
N CYS A 34 -0.54 -2.08 18.30
CA CYS A 34 0.79 -2.05 18.93
C CYS A 34 1.47 -3.41 18.73
N VAL A 35 2.71 -3.41 18.23
CA VAL A 35 3.49 -4.63 17.93
C VAL A 35 3.53 -5.57 19.13
N GLU A 36 3.73 -5.01 20.33
CA GLU A 36 3.91 -5.77 21.58
C GLU A 36 2.62 -6.47 22.03
N ARG A 37 1.45 -5.93 21.67
CA ARG A 37 0.14 -6.42 22.12
C ARG A 37 -0.65 -7.15 21.04
N ARG A 38 -0.12 -7.21 19.81
CA ARG A 38 -0.74 -7.92 18.68
C ARG A 38 -1.07 -9.37 19.02
N GLU A 39 -0.17 -10.06 19.70
CA GLU A 39 -0.36 -11.47 20.09
C GLU A 39 -1.51 -11.65 21.09
N GLU A 40 -1.79 -10.66 21.94
CA GLU A 40 -2.95 -10.69 22.85
C GLU A 40 -4.27 -10.71 22.06
N VAL A 41 -4.33 -9.97 20.94
CA VAL A 41 -5.51 -9.89 20.06
C VAL A 41 -5.74 -11.21 19.34
N ILE A 42 -4.68 -11.81 18.80
CA ILE A 42 -4.75 -13.14 18.16
C ILE A 42 -5.26 -14.17 19.17
N ASN A 43 -4.69 -14.18 20.37
CA ASN A 43 -5.10 -15.11 21.41
C ASN A 43 -6.51 -14.83 21.94
N TYR A 44 -6.97 -13.57 21.94
CA TYR A 44 -8.37 -13.25 22.19
C TYR A 44 -9.28 -13.86 21.11
N CYS A 45 -8.94 -13.72 19.82
CA CYS A 45 -9.69 -14.35 18.74
C CYS A 45 -9.75 -15.88 18.89
N ARG A 46 -8.63 -16.53 19.23
CA ARG A 46 -8.59 -17.97 19.50
C ARG A 46 -9.49 -18.39 20.65
N ARG A 47 -9.46 -17.67 21.77
CA ARG A 47 -10.36 -17.95 22.92
C ARG A 47 -11.82 -17.72 22.58
N LYS A 48 -12.13 -16.69 21.78
CA LYS A 48 -13.49 -16.29 21.45
C LYS A 48 -14.13 -17.19 20.39
N TYR A 49 -13.39 -17.54 19.34
CA TYR A 49 -13.91 -18.23 18.16
C TYR A 49 -13.50 -19.70 18.08
N GLY A 50 -12.49 -20.14 18.85
CA GLY A 50 -11.98 -21.51 18.86
C GLY A 50 -10.52 -21.57 18.40
N HIS A 51 -9.69 -22.34 19.11
CA HIS A 51 -8.26 -22.51 18.80
C HIS A 51 -8.03 -23.24 17.47
N ASP A 52 -8.96 -24.11 17.08
CA ASP A 52 -8.99 -24.86 15.82
C ASP A 52 -9.59 -24.05 14.66
N LYS A 53 -10.19 -22.90 14.93
CA LYS A 53 -10.87 -22.03 13.96
C LYS A 53 -10.12 -20.75 13.63
N VAL A 54 -8.96 -20.53 14.23
CA VAL A 54 -8.10 -19.37 14.03
C VAL A 54 -6.67 -19.82 13.85
N ALA A 55 -6.07 -19.56 12.69
CA ALA A 55 -4.69 -19.94 12.37
C ALA A 55 -3.94 -18.78 11.74
N GLN A 56 -2.61 -18.79 11.88
CA GLN A 56 -1.76 -17.88 11.12
C GLN A 56 -1.62 -18.39 9.67
N ILE A 57 -1.24 -17.51 8.75
CA ILE A 57 -1.12 -17.84 7.32
C ILE A 57 0.34 -18.13 6.98
N MET A 58 0.60 -19.13 6.14
CA MET A 58 1.95 -19.39 5.64
C MET A 58 2.36 -18.35 4.59
N THR A 59 3.64 -18.00 4.57
CA THR A 59 4.25 -17.22 3.51
C THR A 59 5.36 -18.00 2.85
N PHE A 60 5.52 -17.81 1.55
CA PHE A 60 6.57 -18.47 0.78
C PHE A 60 7.61 -17.44 0.34
N GLY A 61 8.81 -17.54 0.91
CA GLY A 61 9.97 -16.79 0.43
C GLY A 61 10.39 -17.33 -0.92
N ARG A 62 10.31 -16.51 -1.97
CA ARG A 62 10.69 -16.88 -3.34
C ARG A 62 12.05 -16.29 -3.73
N LEU A 63 12.77 -16.99 -4.60
CA LEU A 63 14.04 -16.52 -5.15
C LEU A 63 13.82 -15.33 -6.08
N LYS A 64 14.05 -14.11 -5.58
CA LYS A 64 14.09 -12.89 -6.40
C LYS A 64 15.37 -12.84 -7.25
N ALA A 65 15.37 -12.09 -8.35
CA ALA A 65 16.49 -11.98 -9.31
C ALA A 65 17.89 -11.99 -8.67
N ARG A 66 18.18 -11.04 -7.77
CA ARG A 66 19.49 -10.94 -7.10
C ARG A 66 19.80 -12.13 -6.18
N ALA A 67 18.79 -12.70 -5.51
CA ALA A 67 18.97 -13.86 -4.64
C ALA A 67 19.21 -15.14 -5.47
N ALA A 68 18.51 -15.29 -6.59
CA ALA A 68 18.73 -16.38 -7.54
C ALA A 68 20.19 -16.38 -8.05
N LEU A 69 20.71 -15.22 -8.47
CA LEU A 69 22.12 -15.08 -8.88
C LEU A 69 23.10 -15.47 -7.76
N ARG A 70 22.85 -15.00 -6.54
CA ARG A 70 23.71 -15.30 -5.38
C ARG A 70 23.74 -16.77 -5.02
N ASP A 71 22.59 -17.42 -5.00
CA ASP A 71 22.49 -18.83 -4.63
C ASP A 71 23.08 -19.73 -5.73
N VAL A 72 22.79 -19.45 -7.01
CA VAL A 72 23.39 -20.21 -8.13
C VAL A 72 24.89 -20.00 -8.19
N GLY A 73 25.37 -18.76 -8.08
CA GLY A 73 26.81 -18.46 -8.07
C GLY A 73 27.54 -19.16 -6.94
N ARG A 74 26.92 -19.29 -5.75
CA ARG A 74 27.48 -20.08 -4.64
C ARG A 74 27.58 -21.57 -4.97
N VAL A 75 26.56 -22.15 -5.62
CA VAL A 75 26.56 -23.58 -6.01
C VAL A 75 27.60 -23.86 -7.09
N MET A 76 27.83 -22.90 -7.99
CA MET A 76 28.86 -22.98 -9.03
C MET A 76 30.27 -22.65 -8.53
N ASP A 77 30.45 -22.39 -7.23
CA ASP A 77 31.73 -21.98 -6.62
C ASP A 77 32.34 -20.71 -7.22
N ILE A 78 31.49 -19.80 -7.72
CA ILE A 78 31.93 -18.49 -8.22
C ILE A 78 32.25 -17.59 -7.02
N PRO A 79 33.39 -16.87 -7.00
CA PRO A 79 33.75 -15.99 -5.91
C PRO A 79 32.65 -14.97 -5.58
N LEU A 80 32.25 -14.88 -4.30
CA LEU A 80 31.13 -14.04 -3.85
C LEU A 80 31.26 -12.57 -4.30
N ALA A 81 32.49 -12.04 -4.33
CA ALA A 81 32.76 -10.68 -4.79
C ALA A 81 32.37 -10.47 -6.27
N LYS A 82 32.58 -11.48 -7.13
CA LYS A 82 32.17 -11.45 -8.54
C LYS A 82 30.65 -11.51 -8.65
N VAL A 83 30.01 -12.44 -7.92
CA VAL A 83 28.55 -12.61 -7.92
C VAL A 83 27.84 -11.34 -7.41
N ASP A 84 28.35 -10.72 -6.34
CA ASP A 84 27.77 -9.48 -5.81
C ASP A 84 27.93 -8.30 -6.77
N LYS A 85 29.03 -8.23 -7.51
CA LYS A 85 29.21 -7.21 -8.56
C LYS A 85 28.14 -7.35 -9.64
N ILE A 86 27.86 -8.58 -10.08
CA ILE A 86 26.83 -8.88 -11.08
C ILE A 86 25.42 -8.65 -10.51
N ALA A 87 25.15 -9.08 -9.28
CA ALA A 87 23.85 -8.89 -8.65
C ALA A 87 23.51 -7.40 -8.45
N LYS A 88 24.51 -6.54 -8.23
CA LYS A 88 24.30 -5.09 -8.06
C LYS A 88 23.91 -4.37 -9.35
N THR A 89 24.22 -4.91 -10.53
CA THR A 89 23.79 -4.30 -11.81
C THR A 89 22.33 -4.58 -12.13
N VAL A 90 21.72 -5.61 -11.52
CA VAL A 90 20.27 -5.82 -11.54
C VAL A 90 19.61 -4.70 -10.71
N PRO A 91 18.65 -3.93 -11.26
CA PRO A 91 17.97 -2.87 -10.50
C PRO A 91 17.27 -3.38 -9.23
N GLU A 92 17.10 -2.50 -8.24
CA GLU A 92 16.28 -2.81 -7.07
C GLU A 92 14.81 -2.54 -7.36
N GLY A 93 13.94 -3.45 -6.94
CA GLY A 93 12.51 -3.22 -6.98
C GLY A 93 11.71 -4.49 -6.75
N PRO A 94 10.44 -4.35 -6.33
CA PRO A 94 9.56 -5.49 -6.06
C PRO A 94 9.18 -6.29 -7.31
N LYS A 95 9.32 -5.71 -8.51
CA LYS A 95 8.92 -6.31 -9.79
C LYS A 95 10.09 -6.54 -10.77
N VAL A 96 11.33 -6.39 -10.31
CA VAL A 96 12.50 -6.59 -11.17
C VAL A 96 12.73 -8.09 -11.36
N SER A 97 12.74 -8.53 -12.61
CA SER A 97 13.12 -9.89 -12.99
C SER A 97 14.50 -9.94 -13.65
N LEU A 98 15.10 -11.13 -13.72
CA LEU A 98 16.33 -11.33 -14.50
C LEU A 98 16.12 -11.10 -16.00
N LYS A 99 14.90 -11.33 -16.51
CA LYS A 99 14.56 -11.01 -17.90
C LYS A 99 14.63 -9.50 -18.15
N ASP A 100 14.08 -8.69 -17.24
CA ASP A 100 14.17 -7.23 -17.36
C ASP A 100 15.62 -6.76 -17.26
N ALA A 101 16.42 -7.41 -16.41
CA ALA A 101 17.84 -7.10 -16.26
C ALA A 101 18.63 -7.37 -17.55
N LEU A 102 18.28 -8.41 -18.33
CA LEU A 102 18.93 -8.72 -19.61
C LEU A 102 18.69 -7.67 -20.70
N GLU A 103 17.67 -6.83 -20.56
CA GLU A 103 17.45 -5.68 -21.45
C GLU A 103 18.34 -4.48 -21.10
N ALA A 104 18.94 -4.46 -19.89
CA ALA A 104 19.84 -3.41 -19.47
C ALA A 104 21.24 -3.60 -20.08
N PRO A 105 21.82 -2.59 -20.79
CA PRO A 105 23.10 -2.73 -21.48
C PRO A 105 24.24 -3.23 -20.59
N ASP A 106 24.33 -2.73 -19.35
CA ASP A 106 25.40 -3.07 -18.42
C ASP A 106 25.36 -4.53 -17.97
N PHE A 107 24.16 -5.05 -17.66
CA PHE A 107 23.99 -6.44 -17.26
C PHE A 107 24.17 -7.37 -18.46
N LYS A 108 23.59 -7.03 -19.61
CA LYS A 108 23.73 -7.79 -20.86
C LYS A 108 25.19 -7.97 -21.27
N LYS A 109 25.97 -6.89 -21.21
CA LYS A 109 27.39 -6.92 -21.56
C LYS A 109 28.19 -7.89 -20.67
N LEU A 110 27.93 -7.91 -19.37
CA LEU A 110 28.58 -8.85 -18.44
C LEU A 110 28.27 -10.32 -18.78
N VAL A 111 27.04 -10.60 -19.20
CA VAL A 111 26.58 -11.94 -19.62
C VAL A 111 27.19 -12.36 -20.97
N GLU A 112 27.42 -11.41 -21.86
CA GLU A 112 28.02 -11.66 -23.17
C GLU A 112 29.55 -11.85 -23.09
N GLU A 113 30.24 -11.12 -22.21
CA GLU A 113 31.70 -11.12 -22.12
C GLU A 113 32.29 -12.29 -21.31
N ASP A 114 31.57 -12.80 -20.31
CA ASP A 114 32.08 -13.82 -19.39
C ASP A 114 31.22 -15.10 -19.42
N SER A 115 31.81 -16.21 -19.88
CA SER A 115 31.10 -17.48 -20.04
C SER A 115 30.59 -18.05 -18.72
N GLU A 116 31.34 -17.89 -17.63
CA GLU A 116 30.94 -18.33 -16.29
C GLU A 116 29.72 -17.55 -15.78
N THR A 117 29.71 -16.22 -15.99
CA THR A 117 28.54 -15.38 -15.70
C THR A 117 27.34 -15.76 -16.54
N ARG A 118 27.54 -16.09 -17.81
CA ARG A 118 26.45 -16.54 -18.70
C ARG A 118 25.76 -17.79 -18.16
N GLU A 119 26.54 -18.82 -17.84
CA GLU A 119 26.01 -20.07 -17.31
C GLU A 119 25.29 -19.85 -15.97
N MET A 120 25.86 -19.03 -15.07
CA MET A 120 25.22 -18.64 -13.82
C MET A 120 23.86 -17.96 -14.06
N VAL A 121 23.77 -17.04 -15.01
CA VAL A 121 22.53 -16.31 -15.31
C VAL A 121 21.49 -17.22 -15.96
N GLU A 122 21.90 -18.12 -16.86
CA GLU A 122 21.00 -19.11 -17.47
C GLU A 122 20.39 -20.07 -16.45
N LEU A 123 21.18 -20.50 -15.45
CA LEU A 123 20.68 -21.31 -14.34
C LEU A 123 19.81 -20.48 -13.39
N ALA A 124 20.20 -19.23 -13.08
CA ALA A 124 19.43 -18.33 -12.23
C ALA A 124 18.04 -18.04 -12.81
N LEU A 125 17.92 -17.88 -14.13
CA LEU A 125 16.64 -17.73 -14.83
C LEU A 125 15.70 -18.92 -14.64
N LYS A 126 16.22 -20.13 -14.47
CA LYS A 126 15.42 -21.35 -14.26
C LYS A 126 14.87 -21.45 -12.84
N VAL A 127 15.59 -20.88 -11.85
CA VAL A 127 15.21 -20.97 -10.43
C VAL A 127 14.56 -19.70 -9.89
N GLU A 128 14.62 -18.58 -10.64
CA GLU A 128 13.92 -17.34 -10.30
C GLU A 128 12.41 -17.61 -10.08
N GLY A 129 11.89 -17.08 -8.97
CA GLY A 129 10.49 -17.23 -8.59
C GLY A 129 10.14 -18.54 -7.89
N MET A 130 11.04 -19.53 -7.85
CA MET A 130 10.82 -20.76 -7.08
C MET A 130 10.73 -20.45 -5.58
N ALA A 131 9.87 -21.20 -4.88
CA ALA A 131 9.77 -21.14 -3.43
C ALA A 131 11.04 -21.72 -2.80
N ARG A 132 11.66 -20.96 -1.90
CA ARG A 132 12.91 -21.31 -1.21
C ARG A 132 12.65 -21.77 0.22
N ASN A 133 11.76 -21.09 0.92
CA ASN A 133 11.48 -21.35 2.32
C ASN A 133 10.04 -20.98 2.65
N ALA A 134 9.49 -21.65 3.66
CA ALA A 134 8.23 -21.27 4.28
C ALA A 134 8.50 -20.41 5.52
N GLY A 135 7.61 -19.48 5.78
CA GLY A 135 7.59 -18.63 6.96
C GLY A 135 6.15 -18.34 7.38
N VAL A 136 6.00 -17.53 8.41
CA VAL A 136 4.69 -17.12 8.94
C VAL A 136 4.37 -15.70 8.48
N HIS A 137 3.12 -15.45 8.04
CA HIS A 137 2.68 -14.12 7.63
C HIS A 137 2.78 -13.15 8.80
N ALA A 138 3.47 -12.02 8.56
CA ALA A 138 3.76 -11.04 9.60
C ALA A 138 2.52 -10.33 10.15
N ALA A 139 1.39 -10.34 9.42
CA ALA A 139 0.14 -9.70 9.85
C ALA A 139 -1.08 -10.64 9.83
N GLY A 140 -1.02 -11.71 9.06
CA GLY A 140 -2.21 -12.34 8.48
C GLY A 140 -2.69 -13.50 9.31
N VAL A 141 -3.97 -13.45 9.67
CA VAL A 141 -4.68 -14.48 10.40
C VAL A 141 -5.89 -14.88 9.58
N VAL A 142 -6.16 -16.18 9.52
CA VAL A 142 -7.38 -16.72 8.92
C VAL A 142 -8.32 -17.21 10.00
N MET A 143 -9.61 -17.00 9.76
CA MET A 143 -10.69 -17.37 10.65
C MET A 143 -11.76 -18.14 9.88
N SER A 144 -12.39 -19.12 10.53
CA SER A 144 -13.40 -20.00 9.94
C SER A 144 -14.57 -20.24 10.90
N SER A 145 -15.74 -20.59 10.36
CA SER A 145 -16.89 -21.07 11.14
C SER A 145 -16.74 -22.53 11.59
N GLN A 146 -15.89 -23.30 10.91
CA GLN A 146 -15.56 -24.71 11.18
C GLN A 146 -14.05 -24.90 11.37
N PRO A 147 -13.57 -26.04 11.91
CA PRO A 147 -12.15 -26.25 12.14
C PRO A 147 -11.34 -26.08 10.85
N ILE A 148 -10.23 -25.33 10.92
CA ILE A 148 -9.45 -24.95 9.73
C ILE A 148 -8.86 -26.18 9.03
N TYR A 149 -8.50 -27.22 9.79
CA TYR A 149 -7.93 -28.45 9.23
C TYR A 149 -8.90 -29.23 8.32
N GLU A 150 -10.21 -28.94 8.37
CA GLU A 150 -11.20 -29.52 7.44
C GLU A 150 -11.18 -28.85 6.06
N LEU A 151 -10.60 -27.65 5.96
CA LEU A 151 -10.53 -26.84 4.75
C LEU A 151 -9.11 -26.78 4.17
N VAL A 152 -8.10 -26.62 5.03
CA VAL A 152 -6.72 -26.35 4.64
C VAL A 152 -5.76 -27.17 5.52
N PRO A 153 -4.73 -27.82 4.94
CA PRO A 153 -3.72 -28.49 5.74
C PRO A 153 -2.95 -27.50 6.63
N LEU A 154 -2.67 -27.92 7.86
CA LEU A 154 -1.93 -27.14 8.84
C LEU A 154 -0.47 -27.61 8.94
N SER A 155 0.42 -26.70 9.31
CA SER A 155 1.79 -26.99 9.74
C SER A 155 2.00 -26.41 11.13
N LEU A 156 2.84 -27.07 11.93
CA LEU A 156 3.24 -26.57 13.24
C LEU A 156 4.56 -25.82 13.10
N MET A 157 4.55 -24.51 13.28
CA MET A 157 5.74 -23.67 13.23
C MET A 157 5.90 -22.92 14.55
N SER A 158 7.03 -23.09 15.23
CA SER A 158 7.29 -22.46 16.53
C SER A 158 6.20 -22.69 17.59
N GLY A 159 5.54 -23.86 17.54
CA GLY A 159 4.44 -24.22 18.45
C GLY A 159 3.06 -23.72 18.03
N GLU A 160 2.95 -23.02 16.90
CA GLU A 160 1.72 -22.40 16.42
C GLU A 160 1.20 -23.10 15.15
N ALA A 161 -0.13 -23.23 15.06
CA ALA A 161 -0.79 -23.77 13.87
C ALA A 161 -0.83 -22.72 12.75
N VAL A 162 -0.28 -23.10 11.59
CA VAL A 162 -0.17 -22.25 10.41
C VAL A 162 -0.85 -22.94 9.22
N ALA A 163 -1.80 -22.28 8.59
CA ALA A 163 -2.42 -22.73 7.35
C ALA A 163 -1.36 -22.78 6.24
N GLN A 164 -1.19 -23.94 5.58
CA GLN A 164 -0.15 -24.11 4.56
C GLN A 164 -0.46 -23.38 3.24
N PHE A 165 -1.70 -22.96 3.03
CA PHE A 165 -2.06 -22.12 1.90
C PHE A 165 -1.55 -20.69 2.11
N ASP A 166 -1.18 -20.02 1.03
CA ASP A 166 -0.85 -18.61 1.11
C ASP A 166 -2.12 -17.75 1.28
N MET A 167 -1.94 -16.44 1.41
CA MET A 167 -3.03 -15.51 1.67
C MET A 167 -4.14 -15.57 0.61
N ASN A 168 -3.78 -15.72 -0.67
CA ASN A 168 -4.78 -15.74 -1.74
C ASN A 168 -5.49 -17.09 -1.77
N ASP A 169 -4.72 -18.18 -1.66
CA ASP A 169 -5.27 -19.54 -1.64
C ASP A 169 -6.24 -19.74 -0.45
N CYS A 170 -5.95 -19.14 0.71
CA CYS A 170 -6.86 -19.13 1.86
C CYS A 170 -8.19 -18.40 1.55
N ALA A 171 -8.11 -17.25 0.88
CA ALA A 171 -9.29 -16.48 0.50
C ALA A 171 -10.14 -17.23 -0.55
N ASP A 172 -9.49 -17.92 -1.49
CA ASP A 172 -10.15 -18.68 -2.56
C ASP A 172 -10.95 -19.88 -2.00
N VAL A 173 -10.51 -20.48 -0.89
CA VAL A 173 -11.28 -21.52 -0.17
C VAL A 173 -12.31 -20.96 0.82
N GLY A 174 -12.50 -19.65 0.85
CA GLY A 174 -13.53 -18.98 1.64
C GLY A 174 -13.18 -18.75 3.11
N LEU A 175 -11.90 -18.83 3.49
CA LEU A 175 -11.48 -18.41 4.82
C LEU A 175 -11.55 -16.89 4.94
N VAL A 176 -12.01 -16.41 6.09
CA VAL A 176 -12.03 -14.96 6.38
C VAL A 176 -10.62 -14.55 6.77
N LYS A 177 -10.01 -13.69 5.96
CA LYS A 177 -8.73 -13.06 6.26
C LYS A 177 -8.94 -11.88 7.21
N MET A 178 -8.06 -11.76 8.19
CA MET A 178 -7.89 -10.58 9.04
C MET A 178 -6.41 -10.26 9.12
N ASP A 179 -6.00 -9.07 8.66
CA ASP A 179 -4.63 -8.61 8.88
C ASP A 179 -4.57 -7.78 10.16
N PHE A 180 -3.87 -8.33 11.16
CA PHE A 180 -3.51 -7.64 12.38
C PHE A 180 -2.08 -7.13 12.23
N LEU A 181 -1.92 -5.89 11.82
CA LEU A 181 -0.61 -5.31 11.55
C LEU A 181 0.03 -4.83 12.85
N GLY A 182 1.29 -5.20 13.07
CA GLY A 182 2.07 -4.63 14.17
C GLY A 182 2.70 -3.31 13.72
N LEU A 183 2.10 -2.18 14.08
CA LEU A 183 2.63 -0.87 13.74
C LEU A 183 3.46 -0.29 14.90
N ARG A 184 4.78 -0.18 14.72
CA ARG A 184 5.70 0.32 15.75
C ARG A 184 5.33 1.72 16.25
N ASN A 185 4.72 2.54 15.41
CA ASN A 185 4.34 3.91 15.78
C ASN A 185 3.25 3.94 16.83
N LEU A 186 2.33 2.97 16.82
CA LEU A 186 1.34 2.83 17.89
C LEU A 186 2.01 2.50 19.23
N THR A 187 3.07 1.68 19.20
CA THR A 187 3.90 1.41 20.39
C THR A 187 4.62 2.69 20.87
N VAL A 188 5.16 3.49 19.95
CA VAL A 188 5.81 4.77 20.29
C VAL A 188 4.82 5.75 20.93
N ILE A 189 3.61 5.88 20.36
CA ILE A 189 2.55 6.72 20.91
C ILE A 189 2.13 6.24 22.30
N GLU A 190 1.91 4.93 22.49
CA GLU A 190 1.56 4.36 23.78
C GLU A 190 2.63 4.66 24.85
N ASN A 191 3.91 4.46 24.51
CA ASN A 191 5.01 4.76 25.41
C ASN A 191 5.07 6.26 25.76
N ALA A 192 4.83 7.14 24.78
CA ALA A 192 4.76 8.58 25.02
C ALA A 192 3.62 8.94 25.97
N LEU A 193 2.42 8.38 25.78
CA LEU A 193 1.27 8.60 26.67
C LEU A 193 1.57 8.13 28.10
N GLN A 194 2.16 6.94 28.27
CA GLN A 194 2.56 6.44 29.60
C GLN A 194 3.60 7.32 30.28
N MET A 195 4.55 7.88 29.52
CA MET A 195 5.55 8.80 30.06
C MET A 195 4.92 10.12 30.50
N ILE A 196 4.00 10.67 29.70
CA ILE A 196 3.27 11.89 30.06
C ILE A 196 2.45 11.66 31.33
N GLU A 197 1.73 10.54 31.41
CA GLU A 197 0.94 10.16 32.60
C GLU A 197 1.80 10.06 33.86
N LYS A 198 2.94 9.37 33.78
CA LYS A 198 3.89 9.22 34.91
C LYS A 198 4.55 10.54 35.35
N THR A 199 4.82 11.45 34.41
CA THR A 199 5.61 12.67 34.68
C THR A 199 4.75 13.91 34.91
N ARG A 200 3.53 13.95 34.38
CA ARG A 200 2.61 15.10 34.45
C ARG A 200 1.32 14.80 35.22
N GLY A 201 1.05 13.54 35.57
CA GLY A 201 -0.11 13.14 36.38
C GLY A 201 -1.43 13.11 35.61
N PHE A 202 -1.41 13.24 34.28
CA PHE A 202 -2.58 13.06 33.42
C PHE A 202 -2.19 12.38 32.11
N ARG A 203 -3.13 11.65 31.52
CA ARG A 203 -2.96 11.00 30.22
C ARG A 203 -3.72 11.79 29.15
N PRO A 204 -3.05 12.30 28.10
CA PRO A 204 -3.74 12.94 26.99
C PRO A 204 -4.72 11.98 26.32
N GLU A 205 -5.90 12.47 25.98
CA GLU A 205 -6.84 11.76 25.11
C GLU A 205 -6.45 12.02 23.65
N LEU A 206 -6.40 10.96 22.85
CA LEU A 206 -6.15 11.11 21.42
C LEU A 206 -7.46 11.47 20.75
N GLU A 207 -7.66 12.75 20.47
CA GLU A 207 -8.84 13.21 19.74
C GLU A 207 -8.78 12.75 18.28
N PRO A 208 -9.81 12.04 17.77
CA PRO A 208 -9.85 11.60 16.38
C PRO A 208 -10.31 12.70 15.41
N GLU A 209 -10.58 13.90 15.93
CA GLU A 209 -11.05 15.07 15.17
C GLU A 209 -10.33 16.34 15.65
N GLY A 210 -10.62 17.49 15.03
CA GLY A 210 -10.09 18.78 15.51
C GLY A 210 -8.64 19.05 15.10
N PHE A 211 -8.22 18.61 13.91
CA PHE A 211 -6.88 18.79 13.34
C PHE A 211 -6.52 20.25 13.01
N THR A 212 -6.59 21.14 14.00
CA THR A 212 -6.42 22.59 13.88
C THR A 212 -5.34 23.15 14.81
N ASP A 213 -4.54 22.28 15.45
CA ASP A 213 -3.47 22.71 16.35
C ASP A 213 -2.34 23.42 15.59
N GLU A 214 -2.26 24.75 15.75
CA GLU A 214 -1.29 25.61 15.07
C GLU A 214 0.15 25.20 15.36
N LYS A 215 0.46 24.73 16.58
CA LYS A 215 1.82 24.32 16.96
C LYS A 215 2.26 23.07 16.21
N THR A 216 1.35 22.14 16.00
CA THR A 216 1.59 20.94 15.18
C THR A 216 1.87 21.34 13.74
N TYR A 217 1.09 22.24 13.15
CA TYR A 217 1.37 22.72 11.79
C TYR A 217 2.67 23.51 11.70
N GLN A 218 3.00 24.32 12.70
CA GLN A 218 4.27 25.05 12.74
C GLN A 218 5.48 24.09 12.71
N LEU A 219 5.43 22.99 13.48
CA LEU A 219 6.45 21.94 13.44
C LEU A 219 6.60 21.33 12.04
N LEU A 220 5.48 21.08 11.33
CA LEU A 220 5.49 20.58 9.96
C LEU A 220 6.05 21.61 8.96
N CYS A 221 5.69 22.89 9.11
CA CYS A 221 6.17 24.01 8.31
C CYS A 221 7.69 24.23 8.46
N ASP A 222 8.21 24.05 9.67
CA ASP A 222 9.64 24.09 9.96
C ASP A 222 10.39 22.83 9.47
N ALA A 223 9.62 21.83 9.02
CA ALA A 223 10.07 20.48 8.65
C ALA A 223 10.90 19.80 9.73
N ASP A 224 10.56 20.04 11.00
CA ASP A 224 11.12 19.33 12.15
C ASP A 224 10.37 18.01 12.37
N THR A 225 10.38 17.17 11.33
CA THR A 225 9.59 15.93 11.27
C THR A 225 10.38 14.68 11.64
N ASN A 226 11.45 14.82 12.42
CA ASN A 226 12.18 13.66 12.94
C ASN A 226 11.28 12.85 13.89
N GLY A 227 11.03 11.58 13.57
CA GLY A 227 10.11 10.73 14.33
C GLY A 227 8.63 11.02 14.09
N VAL A 228 8.28 11.85 13.09
CA VAL A 228 6.89 12.06 12.66
C VAL A 228 6.55 11.05 11.57
N PHE A 229 5.67 10.11 11.89
CA PHE A 229 5.32 9.00 11.01
C PHE A 229 4.98 9.45 9.58
N GLN A 230 5.51 8.74 8.60
CA GLN A 230 5.38 8.97 7.15
C GLN A 230 6.04 10.25 6.62
N LEU A 231 6.58 11.14 7.45
CA LEU A 231 7.07 12.46 7.03
C LEU A 231 8.58 12.67 7.33
N GLU A 232 9.33 11.61 7.56
CA GLU A 232 10.69 11.70 8.12
C GLU A 232 11.81 11.87 7.07
N SER A 233 11.57 11.48 5.81
CA SER A 233 12.63 11.45 4.80
C SER A 233 13.13 12.85 4.43
N ASP A 234 14.40 12.98 4.08
CA ASP A 234 14.99 14.28 3.70
C ASP A 234 14.28 14.94 2.53
N GLY A 235 13.84 14.14 1.54
CA GLY A 235 13.07 14.66 0.43
C GLY A 235 11.68 15.15 0.87
N MET A 236 11.00 14.44 1.78
CA MET A 236 9.73 14.89 2.34
C MET A 236 9.87 16.21 3.08
N LYS A 237 10.89 16.35 3.93
CA LYS A 237 11.18 17.59 4.66
C LYS A 237 11.38 18.78 3.73
N ARG A 238 12.12 18.59 2.62
CA ARG A 238 12.33 19.65 1.62
C ARG A 238 11.02 20.11 0.99
N TYR A 239 10.12 19.19 0.68
CA TYR A 239 8.82 19.54 0.12
C TYR A 239 7.86 20.12 1.16
N LEU A 240 7.88 19.64 2.41
CA LEU A 240 7.09 20.21 3.50
C LEU A 240 7.42 21.69 3.74
N LYS A 241 8.71 22.04 3.76
CA LYS A 241 9.14 23.46 3.84
C LYS A 241 8.59 24.31 2.70
N GLN A 242 8.43 23.75 1.50
CA GLN A 242 7.87 24.48 0.37
C GLN A 242 6.34 24.49 0.41
N LEU A 243 5.72 23.41 0.88
CA LEU A 243 4.27 23.26 0.98
C LEU A 243 3.69 24.21 2.03
N GLN A 244 4.32 24.32 3.21
CA GLN A 244 3.77 25.05 4.37
C GLN A 244 2.33 24.58 4.69
N PRO A 245 2.15 23.32 5.13
CA PRO A 245 0.81 22.76 5.41
C PRO A 245 0.18 23.46 6.63
N ASP A 246 -1.10 23.83 6.51
CA ASP A 246 -1.87 24.52 7.55
C ASP A 246 -3.23 23.85 7.85
N LYS A 247 -3.55 22.77 7.13
CA LYS A 247 -4.73 21.93 7.34
C LYS A 247 -4.44 20.46 7.04
N PHE A 248 -5.27 19.59 7.59
CA PHE A 248 -5.07 18.14 7.51
C PHE A 248 -5.10 17.62 6.07
N SER A 249 -5.96 18.19 5.22
CA SER A 249 -6.07 17.83 3.79
C SER A 249 -4.74 18.00 3.05
N ASP A 250 -3.86 18.90 3.49
CA ASP A 250 -2.56 19.13 2.85
C ASP A 250 -1.60 17.98 3.10
N ILE A 251 -1.64 17.42 4.31
CA ILE A 251 -0.85 16.25 4.68
C ILE A 251 -1.32 15.05 3.86
N VAL A 252 -2.64 14.87 3.74
CA VAL A 252 -3.26 13.81 2.93
C VAL A 252 -2.86 13.95 1.45
N ALA A 253 -3.00 15.14 0.88
CA ALA A 253 -2.63 15.42 -0.51
C ALA A 253 -1.13 15.23 -0.75
N PHE A 254 -0.29 15.70 0.17
CA PHE A 254 1.16 15.57 0.08
C PHE A 254 1.60 14.10 0.09
N LEU A 255 1.04 13.29 0.98
CA LEU A 255 1.32 11.84 1.04
C LEU A 255 0.82 11.10 -0.22
N ALA A 256 -0.28 11.55 -0.82
CA ALA A 256 -0.73 11.03 -2.11
C ALA A 256 0.23 11.38 -3.26
N LEU A 257 0.76 12.61 -3.24
CA LEU A 257 1.64 13.17 -4.25
C LEU A 257 3.10 12.70 -4.15
N TYR A 258 3.60 12.42 -2.95
CA TYR A 258 5.00 12.05 -2.72
C TYR A 258 5.27 10.59 -3.11
N ARG A 259 5.13 10.29 -4.40
CA ARG A 259 5.35 8.99 -5.03
C ARG A 259 6.21 9.18 -6.29
N PRO A 260 6.96 8.14 -6.75
CA PRO A 260 7.87 8.28 -7.88
C PRO A 260 7.25 8.88 -9.15
N GLY A 261 6.02 8.49 -9.50
CA GLY A 261 5.32 8.99 -10.69
C GLY A 261 5.04 10.51 -10.64
N PRO A 262 4.25 11.00 -9.66
CA PRO A 262 3.98 12.44 -9.55
C PRO A 262 5.23 13.30 -9.33
N LEU A 263 6.25 12.79 -8.61
CA LEU A 263 7.52 13.48 -8.43
C LEU A 263 8.27 13.68 -9.76
N GLN A 264 8.40 12.62 -10.56
CA GLN A 264 9.05 12.70 -11.87
C GLN A 264 8.28 13.59 -12.86
N GLY A 265 6.96 13.66 -12.73
CA GLY A 265 6.10 14.50 -13.55
C GLY A 265 6.03 15.97 -13.14
N GLY A 266 6.76 16.41 -12.10
CA GLY A 266 6.72 17.80 -11.60
C GLY A 266 5.36 18.21 -11.01
N VAL A 267 4.48 17.24 -10.71
CA VAL A 267 3.12 17.48 -10.23
C VAL A 267 3.14 18.08 -8.82
N VAL A 268 4.07 17.63 -7.98
CA VAL A 268 4.22 18.12 -6.61
C VAL A 268 4.60 19.62 -6.60
N ASP A 269 5.51 20.03 -7.48
CA ASP A 269 5.95 21.43 -7.59
C ASP A 269 4.82 22.34 -8.10
N GLU A 270 4.03 21.88 -9.08
CA GLU A 270 2.87 22.62 -9.57
C GLU A 270 1.76 22.70 -8.49
N TYR A 271 1.49 21.62 -7.77
CA TYR A 271 0.55 21.63 -6.64
C TYR A 271 0.93 22.68 -5.59
N ILE A 272 2.21 22.71 -5.18
CA ILE A 272 2.73 23.70 -4.23
C ILE A 272 2.61 25.12 -4.80
N ARG A 273 2.93 25.33 -6.08
CA ARG A 273 2.77 26.65 -6.71
C ARG A 273 1.31 27.12 -6.70
N ARG A 274 0.35 26.25 -7.04
CA ARG A 274 -1.08 26.59 -7.01
C ARG A 274 -1.59 26.89 -5.62
N ARG A 275 -1.19 26.09 -4.62
CA ARG A 275 -1.46 26.34 -3.21
C ARG A 275 -1.08 27.76 -2.79
N HIS A 276 0.10 28.22 -3.20
CA HIS A 276 0.62 29.56 -2.89
C HIS A 276 0.07 30.66 -3.81
N GLY A 277 -0.91 30.36 -4.68
CA GLY A 277 -1.45 31.31 -5.65
C GLY A 277 -0.49 31.70 -6.78
N LYS A 278 0.62 30.97 -6.95
CA LYS A 278 1.69 31.24 -7.93
C LYS A 278 1.59 30.39 -9.20
N GLY A 279 0.57 29.53 -9.31
CA GLY A 279 0.37 28.58 -10.43
C GLY A 279 -0.56 29.05 -11.56
N GLY A 280 -1.04 30.30 -11.52
CA GLY A 280 -2.12 30.76 -12.41
C GLY A 280 -3.50 30.24 -11.98
N PRO A 281 -4.57 30.54 -12.74
CA PRO A 281 -5.91 30.06 -12.43
C PRO A 281 -5.98 28.53 -12.53
N VAL A 282 -6.67 27.90 -11.60
CA VAL A 282 -6.92 26.46 -11.65
C VAL A 282 -7.80 26.15 -12.85
N VAL A 283 -7.26 25.39 -13.81
CA VAL A 283 -8.02 24.88 -14.94
C VAL A 283 -8.63 23.54 -14.54
N TYR A 284 -9.95 23.51 -14.42
CA TYR A 284 -10.70 22.29 -14.23
C TYR A 284 -10.98 21.64 -15.60
N PRO A 285 -10.94 20.30 -15.71
CA PRO A 285 -11.28 19.62 -16.95
C PRO A 285 -12.73 19.88 -17.42
N HIS A 286 -13.62 20.17 -16.47
CA HIS A 286 -15.02 20.51 -16.71
C HIS A 286 -15.56 21.31 -15.51
N GLU A 287 -16.44 22.28 -15.73
CA GLU A 287 -17.00 23.15 -14.67
C GLU A 287 -17.68 22.36 -13.54
N LYS A 288 -18.50 21.36 -13.91
CA LYS A 288 -19.13 20.40 -12.97
C LYS A 288 -18.13 19.68 -12.04
N LEU A 289 -16.83 19.67 -12.32
CA LEU A 289 -15.81 19.02 -11.49
C LEU A 289 -15.13 19.95 -10.47
N GLN A 290 -15.43 21.25 -10.50
CA GLN A 290 -14.81 22.22 -9.59
C GLN A 290 -14.98 21.78 -8.13
N GLY A 291 -16.20 21.42 -7.71
CA GLY A 291 -16.49 21.08 -6.31
C GLY A 291 -15.72 19.86 -5.77
N ILE A 292 -15.28 18.93 -6.63
CA ILE A 292 -14.53 17.74 -6.17
C ILE A 292 -13.01 17.87 -6.36
N LEU A 293 -12.55 18.86 -7.13
CA LEU A 293 -11.14 19.08 -7.44
C LEU A 293 -10.58 20.37 -6.83
N GLU A 294 -11.41 21.19 -6.20
CA GLU A 294 -11.02 22.47 -5.60
C GLU A 294 -9.95 22.28 -4.53
N GLU A 295 -10.16 21.35 -3.59
CA GLU A 295 -9.20 21.05 -2.52
C GLU A 295 -7.86 20.52 -3.02
N THR A 296 -7.84 19.99 -4.25
CA THR A 296 -6.64 19.46 -4.90
C THR A 296 -6.14 20.34 -6.03
N TYR A 297 -6.61 21.59 -6.12
CA TYR A 297 -6.20 22.57 -7.14
C TYR A 297 -6.30 22.04 -8.58
N GLY A 298 -7.35 21.26 -8.88
CA GLY A 298 -7.60 20.69 -10.21
C GLY A 298 -6.91 19.33 -10.46
N PHE A 299 -6.11 18.82 -9.51
CA PHE A 299 -5.43 17.54 -9.67
C PHE A 299 -6.28 16.35 -9.22
N PHE A 300 -6.26 15.27 -9.99
CA PHE A 300 -6.80 13.98 -9.57
C PHE A 300 -5.80 13.26 -8.66
N LEU A 301 -5.92 13.46 -7.35
CA LEU A 301 -5.06 12.83 -6.35
C LEU A 301 -5.68 11.57 -5.77
N TYR A 302 -7.01 11.55 -5.65
CA TYR A 302 -7.75 10.49 -4.97
C TYR A 302 -8.54 9.63 -5.95
N GLN A 303 -8.72 8.36 -5.61
CA GLN A 303 -9.51 7.45 -6.42
C GLN A 303 -11.01 7.81 -6.39
N GLU A 304 -11.45 8.33 -5.25
CA GLU A 304 -12.77 8.86 -4.98
C GLU A 304 -13.10 10.00 -5.97
N GLN A 305 -12.14 10.87 -6.31
CA GLN A 305 -12.33 11.92 -7.32
C GLN A 305 -12.58 11.37 -8.73
N VAL A 306 -11.92 10.27 -9.09
CA VAL A 306 -12.15 9.56 -10.36
C VAL A 306 -13.56 8.96 -10.38
N MET A 307 -13.98 8.34 -9.28
CA MET A 307 -15.32 7.77 -9.16
C MET A 307 -16.41 8.84 -9.25
N LEU A 308 -16.24 9.94 -8.50
CA LEU A 308 -17.14 11.09 -8.52
C LEU A 308 -17.21 11.74 -9.90
N THR A 309 -16.11 11.80 -10.65
CA THR A 309 -16.10 12.32 -12.03
C THR A 309 -16.98 11.46 -12.96
N ALA A 310 -16.88 10.14 -12.86
CA ALA A 310 -17.74 9.24 -13.64
C ALA A 310 -19.23 9.40 -13.29
N ASN A 311 -19.53 9.58 -12.00
CA ASN A 311 -20.89 9.85 -11.55
C ASN A 311 -21.43 11.21 -12.01
N ILE A 312 -20.66 12.28 -11.84
CA ILE A 312 -21.08 13.65 -12.14
C ILE A 312 -21.22 13.86 -13.65
N LEU A 313 -20.25 13.42 -14.44
CA LEU A 313 -20.26 13.65 -15.89
C LEU A 313 -21.12 12.64 -16.63
N ALA A 314 -21.03 11.35 -16.28
CA ALA A 314 -21.63 10.28 -17.09
C ALA A 314 -22.74 9.49 -16.37
N GLY A 315 -23.19 9.93 -15.19
CA GLY A 315 -24.33 9.31 -14.50
C GLY A 315 -24.08 7.92 -13.92
N TYR A 316 -22.81 7.52 -13.76
CA TYR A 316 -22.46 6.23 -13.16
C TYR A 316 -23.05 6.08 -11.75
N THR A 317 -23.51 4.89 -11.39
CA THR A 317 -23.65 4.53 -9.97
C THR A 317 -22.26 4.45 -9.33
N MET A 318 -22.15 4.60 -8.01
CA MET A 318 -20.85 4.46 -7.32
C MET A 318 -20.25 3.06 -7.48
N ALA A 319 -21.11 2.03 -7.57
CA ALA A 319 -20.72 0.66 -7.86
C ALA A 319 -20.03 0.52 -9.23
N MET A 320 -20.65 1.07 -10.29
CA MET A 320 -20.06 1.11 -11.63
C MET A 320 -18.76 1.91 -11.65
N ALA A 321 -18.69 3.01 -10.88
CA ALA A 321 -17.54 3.90 -10.83
C ALA A 321 -16.32 3.21 -10.18
N ASP A 322 -16.53 2.42 -9.12
CA ASP A 322 -15.47 1.56 -8.56
C ASP A 322 -15.03 0.49 -9.56
N GLY A 323 -15.95 -0.07 -10.33
CA GLY A 323 -15.65 -0.99 -11.44
C GLY A 323 -14.71 -0.37 -12.48
N LEU A 324 -15.02 0.86 -12.93
CA LEU A 324 -14.17 1.64 -13.84
C LEU A 324 -12.78 1.89 -13.23
N ARG A 325 -12.71 2.38 -11.99
CA ARG A 325 -11.46 2.63 -11.27
C ARG A 325 -10.58 1.37 -11.21
N LYS A 326 -11.16 0.20 -10.89
CA LYS A 326 -10.44 -1.08 -10.88
C LYS A 326 -9.91 -1.45 -12.27
N ALA A 327 -10.72 -1.26 -13.32
CA ALA A 327 -10.31 -1.53 -14.70
C ALA A 327 -9.11 -0.68 -15.11
N MET A 328 -9.12 0.62 -14.76
CA MET A 328 -7.99 1.54 -14.97
C MET A 328 -6.74 1.10 -14.20
N GLY A 329 -6.88 0.78 -12.91
CA GLY A 329 -5.77 0.35 -12.06
C GLY A 329 -5.11 -0.95 -12.54
N LYS A 330 -5.89 -1.90 -13.08
CA LYS A 330 -5.39 -3.16 -13.66
C LYS A 330 -5.05 -3.07 -15.15
N LYS A 331 -5.20 -1.90 -15.78
CA LYS A 331 -5.01 -1.69 -17.23
C LYS A 331 -5.73 -2.72 -18.11
N LYS A 332 -6.96 -3.10 -17.75
CA LYS A 332 -7.78 -4.07 -18.50
C LYS A 332 -8.41 -3.39 -19.72
N MET A 333 -7.69 -3.39 -20.85
CA MET A 333 -8.05 -2.64 -22.06
C MET A 333 -9.44 -2.98 -22.62
N ASP A 334 -9.82 -4.25 -22.57
CA ASP A 334 -11.12 -4.77 -22.99
C ASP A 334 -12.27 -4.21 -22.14
N VAL A 335 -12.09 -4.17 -20.82
CA VAL A 335 -13.08 -3.61 -19.89
C VAL A 335 -13.13 -2.08 -20.01
N MET A 336 -11.98 -1.42 -20.16
CA MET A 336 -11.92 0.03 -20.36
C MET A 336 -12.59 0.48 -21.66
N ALA A 337 -12.50 -0.31 -22.74
CA ALA A 337 -13.19 -0.01 -24.00
C ALA A 337 -14.72 0.02 -23.81
N LYS A 338 -15.28 -0.90 -23.02
CA LYS A 338 -16.71 -0.90 -22.68
C LYS A 338 -17.09 0.34 -21.86
N HIS A 339 -16.32 0.66 -20.83
CA HIS A 339 -16.57 1.85 -20.02
C HIS A 339 -16.42 3.15 -20.80
N ARG A 340 -15.54 3.20 -21.81
CA ARG A 340 -15.41 4.38 -22.69
C ARG A 340 -16.73 4.69 -23.39
N GLN A 341 -17.40 3.67 -23.91
CA GLN A 341 -18.71 3.83 -24.55
C GLN A 341 -19.74 4.32 -23.53
N ILE A 342 -19.88 3.61 -22.40
CA ILE A 342 -20.82 3.96 -21.33
C ILE A 342 -20.61 5.41 -20.84
N PHE A 343 -19.35 5.81 -20.64
CA PHE A 343 -19.01 7.16 -20.20
C PHE A 343 -19.40 8.19 -21.25
N THR A 344 -19.12 7.92 -22.53
CA THR A 344 -19.42 8.86 -23.62
C THR A 344 -20.92 9.03 -23.78
N ASP A 345 -21.69 7.94 -23.81
CA ASP A 345 -23.14 7.98 -23.94
C ASP A 345 -23.79 8.71 -22.76
N GLY A 346 -23.38 8.37 -21.54
CA GLY A 346 -23.88 9.03 -20.33
C GLY A 346 -23.49 10.49 -20.22
N ALA A 347 -22.31 10.88 -20.73
CA ALA A 347 -21.90 12.28 -20.79
C ALA A 347 -22.75 13.05 -21.82
N VAL A 348 -22.94 12.52 -23.02
CA VAL A 348 -23.77 13.14 -24.06
C VAL A 348 -25.21 13.34 -23.59
N GLU A 349 -25.78 12.37 -22.87
CA GLU A 349 -27.13 12.47 -22.29
C GLU A 349 -27.24 13.60 -21.26
N ARG A 350 -26.15 13.93 -20.57
CA ARG A 350 -26.14 14.89 -19.45
C ARG A 350 -25.61 16.28 -19.82
N GLY A 351 -25.30 16.51 -21.10
CA GLY A 351 -24.65 17.72 -21.61
C GLY A 351 -23.33 17.95 -20.91
#